data_AF-A0A4T0FNV4-F1
#
_entry.id   AF-A0A4T0FNV4-F1
#
_cell.length_a   1.000
_cell.length_b   1.000
_cell.length_c   1.000
_cell.angle_alpha   90.00
_cell.angle_beta   90.00
_cell.angle_gamma   90.00
#
_symmetry.space_group_name_H-M   'P 1'
#
loop_
_entity.id
_entity.type
_entity.pdbx_description
1 polymer ?
#
loop_
_entity_poly.entity_id
_entity_poly.type
_entity_poly.pdbx_seq_one_letter_code
_entity_poly.pdbx_strand_id
1 'polypeptide(L)'
;MPSSTNKSYNFKLVLLGESAVGKSSIVMRYVNGQFSEDRESTIGAAFLTQHMQIGQDSIKLEIWDTAGQERFVCLAPMYYRNAHAALVVYSVGSRDSFDRAKRWIDELRRQSDSHTVIVLAGNKSDIPDQAKEVDIREAEQLAEEMDVFHTTCSAKSGAGVEQLFTAIGERLPIEQAKQKASQGAIRNEGIKLDKGTVNDGQTESCAC
;
A
#
# COMPACT_ATOMS: atom_id res chain seq x y z
N MET A 1 5.29 34.31 7.53
CA MET A 1 5.63 32.93 7.98
C MET A 1 5.93 32.11 6.75
N PRO A 2 7.06 31.39 6.66
CA PRO A 2 7.29 30.53 5.50
C PRO A 2 6.22 29.44 5.50
N SER A 3 5.46 29.35 4.41
CA SER A 3 4.51 28.27 4.18
C SER A 3 5.32 26.97 4.06
N SER A 4 5.35 26.20 5.15
CA SER A 4 5.82 24.83 5.13
C SER A 4 4.96 24.05 4.13
N THR A 5 5.46 23.92 2.91
CA THR A 5 4.90 23.05 1.89
C THR A 5 4.97 21.64 2.46
N ASN A 6 3.84 21.16 2.98
CA ASN A 6 3.75 19.84 3.57
C ASN A 6 3.97 18.84 2.43
N LYS A 7 5.18 18.28 2.32
CA LYS A 7 5.53 17.36 1.24
C LYS A 7 4.71 16.08 1.44
N SER A 8 3.96 15.72 0.42
CA SER A 8 3.16 14.50 0.39
C SER A 8 3.93 13.40 -0.32
N TYR A 9 4.09 12.24 0.32
CA TYR A 9 4.80 11.08 -0.23
C TYR A 9 3.82 10.03 -0.73
N ASN A 10 4.01 9.54 -1.95
CA ASN A 10 3.14 8.54 -2.55
C ASN A 10 3.69 7.14 -2.28
N PHE A 11 2.85 6.28 -1.71
CA PHE A 11 3.19 4.87 -1.47
C PHE A 11 2.11 3.96 -2.03
N LYS A 12 2.54 2.92 -2.73
CA LYS A 12 1.67 1.89 -3.31
C LYS A 12 1.48 0.76 -2.31
N LEU A 13 0.23 0.50 -1.94
CA LEU A 13 -0.21 -0.65 -1.14
C LEU A 13 -1.02 -1.61 -2.02
N VAL A 14 -0.69 -2.90 -2.00
CA VAL A 14 -1.49 -3.95 -2.63
C VAL A 14 -2.12 -4.85 -1.57
N LEU A 15 -3.37 -5.23 -1.74
CA LEU A 15 -4.02 -6.23 -0.90
C LEU A 15 -4.03 -7.57 -1.61
N LEU A 16 -3.62 -8.63 -0.92
CA LEU A 16 -3.62 -10.00 -1.42
C LEU A 16 -4.28 -10.94 -0.40
N GLY A 17 -4.69 -12.11 -0.85
CA GLY A 17 -5.44 -13.08 -0.03
C GLY A 17 -6.61 -13.67 -0.80
N GLU A 18 -7.18 -14.74 -0.26
CA GLU A 18 -8.26 -15.50 -0.90
C GLU A 18 -9.54 -14.66 -1.10
N SER A 19 -10.46 -15.16 -1.91
CA SER A 19 -11.81 -14.61 -2.04
C SER A 19 -12.52 -14.60 -0.68
N ALA A 20 -13.43 -13.65 -0.48
CA ALA A 20 -14.29 -13.55 0.72
C ALA A 20 -13.58 -13.40 2.09
N VAL A 21 -12.25 -13.27 2.15
CA VAL A 21 -11.52 -12.95 3.41
C VAL A 21 -11.79 -11.53 3.90
N GLY A 22 -12.27 -10.64 3.02
CA GLY A 22 -12.73 -9.29 3.36
C GLY A 22 -11.74 -8.16 3.05
N LYS A 23 -10.81 -8.34 2.10
CA LYS A 23 -9.88 -7.30 1.60
C LYS A 23 -10.61 -5.98 1.28
N SER A 24 -11.59 -6.04 0.40
CA SER A 24 -12.38 -4.88 0.00
C SER A 24 -13.13 -4.26 1.18
N SER A 25 -13.67 -5.07 2.09
CA SER A 25 -14.38 -4.57 3.27
C SER A 25 -13.44 -3.84 4.24
N ILE A 26 -12.20 -4.31 4.41
CA ILE A 26 -11.18 -3.60 5.21
C ILE A 26 -10.89 -2.23 4.58
N VAL A 27 -10.66 -2.18 3.26
CA VAL A 27 -10.38 -0.92 2.56
C VAL A 27 -11.55 0.04 2.67
N MET A 28 -12.77 -0.41 2.41
CA MET A 28 -13.96 0.46 2.53
C MET A 28 -14.20 0.93 3.95
N ARG A 29 -13.94 0.08 4.95
CA ARG A 29 -14.03 0.46 6.35
C ARG A 29 -13.02 1.56 6.68
N TYR A 30 -11.80 1.44 6.17
CA TYR A 30 -10.76 2.45 6.39
C TYR A 30 -11.02 3.76 5.64
N VAL A 31 -11.43 3.69 4.37
CA VAL A 31 -11.56 4.87 3.51
C VAL A 31 -12.86 5.63 3.77
N ASN A 32 -13.98 4.91 3.90
CA ASN A 32 -15.32 5.51 3.99
C ASN A 32 -15.97 5.34 5.37
N GLY A 33 -15.34 4.62 6.30
CA GLY A 33 -15.98 4.27 7.57
C GLY A 33 -17.20 3.35 7.38
N GLN A 34 -17.31 2.65 6.24
CA GLN A 34 -18.49 1.88 5.86
C GLN A 34 -18.20 0.38 5.79
N PHE A 35 -19.23 -0.43 6.07
CA PHE A 35 -19.22 -1.88 5.89
C PHE A 35 -20.56 -2.31 5.29
N SER A 36 -20.51 -3.27 4.39
CA SER A 36 -21.69 -3.93 3.80
C SER A 36 -21.48 -5.43 3.85
N GLU A 37 -22.48 -6.16 4.33
CA GLU A 37 -22.48 -7.63 4.33
C GLU A 37 -22.62 -8.18 2.91
N ASP A 38 -23.44 -7.53 2.07
CA ASP A 38 -23.75 -7.94 0.70
C ASP A 38 -22.74 -7.41 -0.33
N ARG A 39 -21.47 -7.28 0.05
CA ARG A 39 -20.45 -6.76 -0.86
C ARG A 39 -20.12 -7.77 -1.95
N GLU A 40 -20.33 -7.37 -3.20
CA GLU A 40 -19.98 -8.16 -4.37
C GLU A 40 -18.47 -8.44 -4.45
N SER A 41 -18.12 -9.55 -5.10
CA SER A 41 -16.72 -9.90 -5.33
C SER A 41 -16.04 -8.89 -6.25
N THR A 42 -14.85 -8.44 -5.86
CA THR A 42 -13.99 -7.62 -6.74
C THR A 42 -13.61 -8.41 -8.01
N ILE A 43 -13.80 -7.78 -9.17
CA ILE A 43 -13.37 -8.30 -10.47
C ILE A 43 -12.04 -7.62 -10.82
N GLY A 44 -10.98 -8.41 -11.02
CA GLY A 44 -9.64 -7.85 -11.31
C GLY A 44 -9.03 -7.11 -10.12
N ALA A 45 -9.01 -5.77 -10.16
CA ALA A 45 -8.61 -4.94 -9.04
C ALA A 45 -9.31 -3.57 -9.05
N ALA A 46 -9.56 -3.03 -7.85
CA ALA A 46 -10.01 -1.66 -7.64
C ALA A 46 -8.85 -0.79 -7.15
N PHE A 47 -8.83 0.46 -7.62
CA PHE A 47 -7.85 1.46 -7.21
C PHE A 47 -8.52 2.52 -6.32
N LEU A 48 -7.96 2.75 -5.15
CA LEU A 48 -8.39 3.77 -4.21
C LEU A 48 -7.19 4.62 -3.77
N THR A 49 -7.46 5.86 -3.37
CA THR A 49 -6.45 6.72 -2.75
C THR A 49 -6.93 7.11 -1.37
N GLN A 50 -6.04 7.03 -0.38
CA GLN A 50 -6.31 7.58 0.95
C GLN A 50 -5.13 8.42 1.43
N HIS A 51 -5.44 9.55 2.05
CA HIS A 51 -4.45 10.40 2.71
C HIS A 51 -4.34 10.02 4.17
N MET A 52 -3.12 9.85 4.66
CA MET A 52 -2.85 9.59 6.08
C MET A 52 -1.66 10.40 6.57
N GLN A 53 -1.61 10.64 7.87
CA GLN A 53 -0.54 11.39 8.51
C GLN A 53 0.29 10.43 9.39
N ILE A 54 1.60 10.38 9.17
CA ILE A 54 2.54 9.61 10.00
C ILE A 54 3.55 10.59 10.59
N GLY A 55 3.41 10.86 11.89
CA GLY A 55 4.17 11.92 12.55
C GLY A 55 3.94 13.29 11.89
N GLN A 56 5.00 13.89 11.36
CA GLN A 56 4.93 15.17 10.63
C GLN A 56 4.72 14.99 9.12
N ASP A 57 4.78 13.77 8.61
CA ASP A 57 4.73 13.51 7.17
C ASP A 57 3.32 13.19 6.68
N SER A 58 2.97 13.76 5.54
CA SER A 58 1.74 13.45 4.83
C SER A 58 2.00 12.35 3.80
N ILE A 59 1.20 11.29 3.84
CA ILE A 59 1.30 10.16 2.92
C ILE A 59 0.03 10.08 2.09
N LYS A 60 0.20 9.91 0.78
CA LYS A 60 -0.85 9.48 -0.14
C LYS A 60 -0.67 7.99 -0.41
N LEU A 61 -1.57 7.19 0.14
CA LEU A 61 -1.60 5.75 -0.04
C LEU A 61 -2.42 5.38 -1.27
N GLU A 62 -1.77 4.77 -2.25
CA GLU A 62 -2.37 4.25 -3.48
C GLU A 62 -2.70 2.77 -3.29
N ILE A 63 -3.96 2.49 -2.97
CA ILE A 63 -4.45 1.18 -2.53
C ILE A 63 -4.98 0.40 -3.72
N TRP A 64 -4.40 -0.77 -3.95
CA TRP A 64 -4.82 -1.75 -4.95
C TRP A 64 -5.54 -2.91 -4.26
N ASP A 65 -6.88 -2.88 -4.26
CA ASP A 65 -7.71 -3.97 -3.77
C ASP A 65 -7.88 -5.02 -4.88
N THR A 66 -7.23 -6.18 -4.75
CA THR A 66 -7.27 -7.21 -5.80
C THR A 66 -8.39 -8.22 -5.57
N ALA A 67 -8.85 -8.84 -6.65
CA ALA A 67 -9.68 -10.02 -6.59
C ALA A 67 -8.92 -11.15 -5.88
N GLY A 68 -9.64 -11.92 -5.05
CA GLY A 68 -9.11 -13.13 -4.41
C GLY A 68 -9.54 -14.43 -5.09
N GLN A 69 -10.31 -14.36 -6.18
CA GLN A 69 -10.75 -15.55 -6.92
C GLN A 69 -9.58 -16.15 -7.69
N GLU A 70 -9.52 -17.49 -7.72
CA GLU A 70 -8.45 -18.23 -8.38
C GLU A 70 -8.28 -17.86 -9.85
N ARG A 71 -9.38 -17.54 -10.55
CA ARG A 71 -9.39 -17.14 -11.96
C ARG A 71 -8.60 -15.86 -12.25
N PHE A 72 -8.31 -15.04 -11.23
CA PHE A 72 -7.54 -13.79 -11.37
C PHE A 72 -6.16 -13.87 -10.73
N VAL A 73 -5.75 -15.01 -10.15
CA VAL A 73 -4.45 -15.16 -9.47
C VAL A 73 -3.28 -14.89 -10.41
N CYS A 74 -3.38 -15.25 -11.69
CA CYS A 74 -2.34 -14.98 -12.70
C CYS A 74 -2.11 -13.48 -12.96
N LEU A 75 -3.05 -12.61 -12.55
CA LEU A 75 -2.90 -11.16 -12.63
C LEU A 75 -2.19 -10.58 -11.41
N ALA A 76 -2.11 -11.28 -10.28
CA ALA A 76 -1.49 -10.75 -9.06
C ALA A 76 -0.07 -10.16 -9.27
N PRO A 77 0.82 -10.77 -10.07
CA PRO A 77 2.15 -10.19 -10.36
C PRO A 77 2.12 -8.78 -10.93
N MET A 78 1.09 -8.44 -11.72
CA MET A 78 0.96 -7.09 -12.26
C MET A 78 0.64 -6.06 -11.17
N TYR A 79 -0.08 -6.48 -10.12
CA TYR A 79 -0.56 -5.59 -9.07
C TYR A 79 0.49 -5.36 -7.99
N TYR A 80 1.23 -6.40 -7.56
CA TYR A 80 2.28 -6.21 -6.54
C TYR A 80 3.62 -5.72 -7.10
N ARG A 81 3.79 -5.65 -8.43
CA ARG A 81 4.97 -5.01 -9.04
C ARG A 81 5.14 -3.58 -8.52
N ASN A 82 6.34 -3.26 -8.06
CA ASN A 82 6.70 -1.97 -7.47
C ASN A 82 5.83 -1.54 -6.27
N ALA A 83 5.18 -2.49 -5.58
CA ALA A 83 4.47 -2.19 -4.34
C ALA A 83 5.46 -1.86 -3.23
N HIS A 84 5.17 -0.79 -2.49
CA HIS A 84 5.98 -0.39 -1.33
C HIS A 84 5.55 -1.19 -0.09
N ALA A 85 4.25 -1.53 -0.03
CA ALA A 85 3.70 -2.40 0.98
C ALA A 85 2.71 -3.41 0.36
N ALA A 86 2.61 -4.58 1.00
CA ALA A 86 1.60 -5.59 0.72
C ALA A 86 0.87 -5.96 2.01
N LEU A 87 -0.45 -5.94 1.97
CA LEU A 87 -1.33 -6.41 3.03
C LEU A 87 -1.91 -7.77 2.61
N VAL A 88 -1.43 -8.85 3.24
CA VAL A 88 -1.92 -10.20 3.02
C VAL A 88 -3.00 -10.50 4.04
N VAL A 89 -4.21 -10.78 3.58
CA VAL A 89 -5.39 -10.94 4.44
C VAL A 89 -5.85 -12.40 4.45
N TYR A 90 -6.13 -12.90 5.65
CA TYR A 90 -6.87 -14.15 5.87
C TYR A 90 -8.09 -13.89 6.76
N SER A 91 -9.00 -14.86 6.83
CA SER A 91 -10.13 -14.83 7.75
C SER A 91 -9.84 -15.73 8.94
N VAL A 92 -10.02 -15.25 10.17
CA VAL A 92 -9.76 -16.06 11.38
C VAL A 92 -10.68 -17.29 11.49
N GLY A 93 -11.82 -17.28 10.80
CA GLY A 93 -12.73 -18.42 10.67
C GLY A 93 -12.53 -19.25 9.40
N SER A 94 -11.34 -19.23 8.79
CA SER A 94 -11.04 -20.07 7.62
C SER A 94 -9.58 -20.47 7.58
N ARG A 95 -9.31 -21.74 7.91
CA ARG A 95 -7.97 -22.33 7.87
C ARG A 95 -7.35 -22.29 6.48
N ASP A 96 -8.10 -22.63 5.43
CA ASP A 96 -7.59 -22.60 4.05
C ASP A 96 -7.08 -21.19 3.69
N SER A 97 -7.83 -20.15 4.05
CA SER A 97 -7.42 -18.76 3.77
C SER A 97 -6.10 -18.37 4.43
N PHE A 98 -5.80 -18.93 5.61
CA PHE A 98 -4.54 -18.72 6.32
C PHE A 98 -3.38 -19.48 5.67
N ASP A 99 -3.61 -20.73 5.28
CA ASP A 99 -2.61 -21.52 4.54
C ASP A 99 -2.30 -20.89 3.17
N ARG A 100 -3.31 -20.28 2.52
CA ARG A 100 -3.14 -19.51 1.29
C ARG A 100 -2.38 -18.20 1.51
N ALA A 101 -2.61 -17.52 2.64
CA ALA A 101 -1.88 -16.30 3.00
C ALA A 101 -0.37 -16.57 3.12
N LYS A 102 0.04 -17.70 3.71
CA LYS A 102 1.44 -18.13 3.74
C LYS A 102 2.07 -18.17 2.34
N ARG A 103 1.38 -18.79 1.37
CA ARG A 103 1.85 -18.88 -0.01
C ARG A 103 1.99 -17.51 -0.69
N TRP A 104 1.11 -16.56 -0.36
CA TRP A 104 1.21 -15.19 -0.84
C TRP A 104 2.44 -14.46 -0.29
N ILE A 105 2.74 -14.65 1.00
CA ILE A 105 3.95 -14.08 1.60
C ILE A 105 5.20 -14.67 0.93
N ASP A 106 5.23 -16.00 0.75
CA ASP A 106 6.34 -16.68 0.06
C ASP A 106 6.53 -16.16 -1.37
N GLU A 107 5.43 -15.93 -2.11
CA GLU A 107 5.48 -15.38 -3.47
C GLU A 107 5.99 -13.94 -3.50
N LEU A 108 5.49 -13.10 -2.60
CA LEU A 108 5.97 -11.72 -2.46
C LEU A 108 7.47 -11.71 -2.21
N ARG A 109 7.97 -12.52 -1.27
CA ARG A 109 9.41 -12.61 -0.96
C ARG A 109 10.27 -13.08 -2.13
N ARG A 110 9.74 -13.96 -3.00
CA ARG A 110 10.45 -14.42 -4.20
C ARG A 110 10.55 -13.35 -5.29
N GLN A 111 9.53 -12.51 -5.43
CA GLN A 111 9.37 -11.60 -6.57
C GLN A 111 9.72 -10.14 -6.25
N SER A 112 9.56 -9.74 -4.99
CA SER A 112 9.78 -8.37 -4.58
C SER A 112 11.28 -8.09 -4.41
N ASP A 113 11.70 -6.88 -4.77
CA ASP A 113 12.91 -6.32 -4.21
C ASP A 113 12.85 -6.43 -2.67
N SER A 114 13.98 -6.62 -2.01
CA SER A 114 14.11 -6.91 -0.57
C SER A 114 13.53 -5.86 0.40
N HIS A 115 12.77 -4.89 -0.09
CA HIS A 115 12.30 -3.69 0.61
C HIS A 115 10.77 -3.52 0.66
N THR A 116 9.98 -4.44 0.10
CA THR A 116 8.51 -4.37 0.25
C THR A 116 8.12 -4.71 1.68
N VAL A 117 7.38 -3.81 2.34
CA VAL A 117 6.81 -4.04 3.66
C VAL A 117 5.67 -5.05 3.53
N ILE A 118 5.72 -6.17 4.24
CA ILE A 118 4.65 -7.17 4.22
C ILE A 118 3.97 -7.19 5.59
N VAL A 119 2.64 -7.08 5.59
CA VAL A 119 1.79 -7.19 6.77
C VAL A 119 0.78 -8.32 6.57
N LEU A 120 0.71 -9.25 7.52
CA LEU A 120 -0.30 -10.29 7.60
C LEU A 120 -1.45 -9.83 8.50
N ALA A 121 -2.68 -9.87 8.01
CA ALA A 121 -3.86 -9.45 8.77
C ALA A 121 -4.91 -10.55 8.90
N GLY A 122 -5.25 -10.90 10.14
CA GLY A 122 -6.38 -11.78 10.46
C GLY A 122 -7.67 -10.96 10.56
N ASN A 123 -8.50 -11.03 9.51
CA ASN A 123 -9.79 -10.33 9.48
C ASN A 123 -10.91 -11.17 10.12
N LYS A 124 -12.04 -10.51 10.38
CA LYS A 124 -13.24 -11.08 11.01
C LYS A 124 -13.00 -11.51 12.46
N SER A 125 -12.14 -10.77 13.18
CA SER A 125 -11.89 -11.00 14.61
C SER A 125 -13.15 -10.88 15.50
N ASP A 126 -14.24 -10.34 14.97
CA ASP A 126 -15.56 -10.26 15.61
C ASP A 126 -16.30 -11.61 15.68
N ILE A 127 -15.87 -12.65 14.96
CA ILE A 127 -16.52 -13.96 15.09
C ILE A 127 -16.21 -14.58 16.47
N PRO A 128 -17.16 -15.36 17.06
CA PRO A 128 -16.95 -16.01 18.35
C PRO A 128 -15.72 -16.91 18.36
N ASP A 129 -15.03 -16.99 19.50
CA ASP A 129 -13.80 -17.78 19.63
C ASP A 129 -13.99 -19.26 19.26
N GLN A 130 -15.16 -19.84 19.52
CA GLN A 130 -15.46 -21.24 19.17
C GLN A 130 -15.58 -21.48 17.66
N ALA A 131 -15.79 -20.41 16.87
CA ALA A 131 -15.90 -20.45 15.42
C ALA A 131 -14.60 -20.02 14.71
N LYS A 132 -13.55 -19.69 15.47
CA LYS A 132 -12.22 -19.40 14.91
C LYS A 132 -11.53 -20.71 14.56
N GLU A 133 -11.03 -20.79 13.33
CA GLU A 133 -10.27 -21.94 12.83
C GLU A 133 -8.75 -21.70 12.88
N VAL A 134 -8.34 -20.46 13.19
CA VAL A 134 -6.94 -20.05 13.29
C VAL A 134 -6.72 -19.40 14.66
N ASP A 135 -5.81 -19.98 15.45
CA ASP A 135 -5.38 -19.39 16.71
C ASP A 135 -4.52 -18.15 16.43
N ILE A 136 -4.70 -17.10 17.22
CA ILE A 136 -3.89 -15.88 17.10
C ILE A 136 -2.41 -16.17 17.32
N ARG A 137 -2.08 -17.08 18.25
CA ARG A 137 -0.68 -17.45 18.56
C ARG A 137 -0.01 -18.18 17.41
N GLU A 138 -0.77 -19.01 16.68
CA GLU A 138 -0.28 -19.68 15.48
C GLU A 138 0.03 -18.65 14.38
N ALA A 139 -0.84 -17.65 14.22
CA ALA A 139 -0.63 -16.59 13.24
C ALA A 139 0.53 -15.65 13.61
N GLU A 140 0.72 -15.34 14.89
CA GLU A 140 1.87 -14.61 15.42
C GLU A 140 3.17 -15.39 15.16
N GLN A 141 3.19 -16.69 15.47
CA GLN A 141 4.35 -17.55 15.22
C GLN A 141 4.71 -17.60 13.73
N LEU A 142 3.73 -17.78 12.84
CA LEU A 142 3.97 -17.74 11.40
C LEU A 142 4.57 -16.40 10.97
N ALA A 143 4.08 -15.29 11.53
CA ALA A 143 4.56 -13.97 11.18
C ALA A 143 6.02 -13.74 11.61
N GLU A 144 6.39 -14.22 12.80
CA GLU A 144 7.78 -14.24 13.27
C GLU A 144 8.67 -15.09 12.36
N GLU A 145 8.23 -16.31 12.01
CA GLU A 145 8.96 -17.22 11.12
C GLU A 145 9.20 -16.62 9.72
N MET A 146 8.26 -15.81 9.22
CA MET A 146 8.34 -15.19 7.90
C MET A 146 8.89 -13.75 7.92
N ASP A 147 9.28 -13.25 9.09
CA ASP A 147 9.75 -11.88 9.33
C ASP A 147 8.77 -10.82 8.79
N VAL A 148 7.48 -10.99 9.09
CA VAL A 148 6.41 -10.04 8.71
C VAL A 148 5.67 -9.55 9.94
N PHE A 149 5.05 -8.37 9.84
CA PHE A 149 4.20 -7.89 10.93
C PHE A 149 2.83 -8.56 10.86
N HIS A 150 2.29 -8.96 12.02
CA HIS A 150 0.93 -9.49 12.13
C HIS A 150 0.04 -8.63 13.01
N THR A 151 -1.24 -8.56 12.64
CA THR A 151 -2.29 -7.99 13.48
C THR A 151 -3.64 -8.61 13.12
N THR A 152 -4.65 -8.39 13.98
CA THR A 152 -6.02 -8.80 13.71
C THR A 152 -6.93 -7.58 13.60
N CYS A 153 -7.97 -7.69 12.78
CA CYS A 153 -8.95 -6.64 12.61
C CYS A 153 -10.34 -7.20 12.32
N SER A 154 -11.34 -6.33 12.33
CA SER A 154 -12.71 -6.65 11.95
C SER A 154 -13.22 -5.51 11.06
N ALA A 155 -13.34 -5.77 9.76
CA ALA A 155 -14.00 -4.82 8.87
C ALA A 155 -15.46 -4.55 9.29
N LYS A 156 -16.13 -5.54 9.89
CA LYS A 156 -17.52 -5.46 10.35
C LYS A 156 -17.68 -4.47 11.49
N SER A 157 -16.92 -4.64 12.58
CA SER A 157 -17.00 -3.74 13.75
C SER A 157 -16.14 -2.47 13.61
N GLY A 158 -15.14 -2.49 12.73
CA GLY A 158 -14.11 -1.44 12.62
C GLY A 158 -12.91 -1.65 13.54
N ALA A 159 -12.95 -2.61 14.47
CA ALA A 159 -11.87 -2.87 15.41
C ALA A 159 -10.56 -3.22 14.68
N GLY A 160 -9.45 -2.58 15.08
CA GLY A 160 -8.11 -2.86 14.55
C GLY A 160 -7.83 -2.32 13.15
N VAL A 161 -8.84 -1.78 12.43
CA VAL A 161 -8.66 -1.34 11.04
C VAL A 161 -7.77 -0.11 10.95
N GLU A 162 -8.01 0.91 11.77
CA GLU A 162 -7.16 2.11 11.78
C GLU A 162 -5.72 1.77 12.22
N GLN A 163 -5.58 0.94 13.25
CA GLN A 163 -4.28 0.47 13.75
C GLN A 163 -3.50 -0.30 12.69
N LEU A 164 -4.18 -1.14 11.90
CA LEU A 164 -3.58 -1.85 10.78
C LEU A 164 -2.96 -0.91 9.75
N PHE A 165 -3.69 0.13 9.31
CA PHE A 165 -3.17 1.09 8.33
C PHE A 165 -2.09 2.00 8.90
N THR A 166 -2.21 2.42 10.17
CA THR A 166 -1.15 3.16 10.87
C THR A 166 0.14 2.32 10.96
N ALA A 167 0.04 1.05 11.33
CA ALA A 167 1.19 0.14 11.41
C ALA A 167 1.86 -0.08 10.05
N ILE A 168 1.09 -0.11 8.95
CA ILE A 168 1.63 -0.10 7.58
C ILE A 168 2.39 1.21 7.34
N GLY A 169 1.76 2.35 7.62
CA GLY A 169 2.33 3.68 7.41
C GLY A 169 3.66 3.91 8.12
N GLU A 170 3.76 3.48 9.38
CA GLU A 170 4.98 3.58 10.20
C GLU A 170 6.15 2.74 9.67
N ARG A 171 5.86 1.68 8.90
CA ARG A 171 6.88 0.79 8.32
C ARG A 171 7.31 1.21 6.91
N LEU A 172 6.59 2.14 6.28
CA LEU A 172 6.95 2.63 4.96
C LEU A 172 8.30 3.37 5.00
N PRO A 173 9.12 3.30 3.94
CA PRO A 173 10.43 3.93 3.89
C PRO A 173 10.33 5.45 3.60
N ILE A 174 9.64 6.18 4.47
CA ILE A 174 9.37 7.63 4.33
C ILE A 174 10.68 8.41 4.21
N GLU A 175 11.66 8.14 5.09
CA GLU A 175 12.96 8.83 5.07
C GLU A 175 13.72 8.65 3.74
N GLN A 176 13.65 7.46 3.13
CA GLN A 176 14.24 7.23 1.82
C GLN A 176 13.52 8.04 0.74
N ALA A 177 12.18 8.17 0.84
CA ALA A 177 11.40 9.03 -0.04
C ALA A 177 11.76 10.51 0.14
N LYS A 178 12.02 10.98 1.37
CA LYS A 178 12.51 12.34 1.65
C LYS A 178 13.83 12.61 0.96
N GLN A 179 14.79 11.70 1.08
CA GLN A 179 16.13 11.83 0.49
C GLN A 179 16.09 11.83 -1.04
N LYS A 180 15.27 10.97 -1.65
CA LYS A 180 15.08 10.97 -3.12
C LYS A 180 14.45 12.30 -3.60
N ALA A 181 13.48 12.83 -2.86
CA ALA A 181 12.83 14.09 -3.19
C ALA A 181 13.77 15.31 -3.05
N SER A 182 14.67 15.32 -2.06
CA SER A 182 15.67 16.40 -1.91
C SER A 182 16.75 16.35 -3.00
N GLN A 183 17.22 15.15 -3.38
CA GLN A 183 18.20 14.99 -4.47
C GLN A 183 17.63 15.39 -5.85
N GLY A 184 16.35 15.09 -6.11
CA GLY A 184 15.67 15.52 -7.34
C GLY A 184 15.50 17.05 -7.42
N ALA A 185 15.26 17.72 -6.30
CA ALA A 185 15.15 19.18 -6.25
C ALA A 185 16.50 19.87 -6.55
N ILE A 186 17.61 19.37 -5.97
CA ILE A 186 18.95 19.92 -6.20
C ILE A 186 19.38 19.79 -7.68
N ARG A 187 19.03 18.68 -8.35
CA ARG A 187 19.30 18.51 -9.78
C ARG A 187 18.54 19.49 -10.68
N ASN A 188 17.30 19.83 -10.33
CA ASN A 188 16.50 20.78 -11.11
C ASN A 188 16.91 22.25 -10.91
N GLU A 189 17.53 22.61 -9.77
CA GLU A 189 18.05 23.96 -9.56
C GLU A 189 19.36 24.24 -10.31
N GLY A 190 20.12 23.20 -10.68
CA GLY A 190 21.38 23.32 -11.42
C GLY A 190 21.24 23.60 -12.93
N ILE A 191 20.01 23.61 -13.48
CA ILE A 191 19.73 23.91 -14.89
C ILE A 191 18.98 25.25 -14.97
N LYS A 192 19.63 26.34 -14.58
CA LYS A 192 19.25 27.69 -15.03
C LYS A 192 20.30 28.13 -16.04
N LEU A 193 20.06 27.79 -17.30
CA LEU A 193 20.79 28.34 -18.45
C LEU A 193 20.49 29.84 -18.51
N ASP A 194 21.51 30.64 -18.24
CA ASP A 194 21.55 32.07 -18.47
C ASP A 194 21.17 32.35 -19.93
N LYS A 195 20.00 32.94 -20.16
CA LYS A 195 19.65 33.47 -21.48
C LYS A 195 20.47 34.73 -21.68
N GLY A 196 21.68 34.53 -22.21
CA GLY A 196 22.54 35.60 -22.70
C GLY A 196 21.74 36.53 -23.62
N THR A 197 21.72 37.80 -23.24
CA THR A 197 21.23 38.93 -24.00
C THR A 197 21.95 39.00 -25.35
N VAL A 198 21.26 38.65 -26.44
CA VAL A 198 21.73 38.97 -27.78
C VAL A 198 21.33 40.42 -28.05
N ASN A 199 22.34 41.28 -28.11
CA ASN A 199 22.21 42.69 -28.45
C ASN A 199 22.00 42.79 -29.97
N ASP A 200 20.80 43.19 -30.40
CA ASP A 200 20.49 43.44 -31.81
C ASP A 200 21.02 44.84 -32.19
N GLY A 201 22.12 44.87 -32.94
CA GLY A 201 22.73 46.06 -33.52
C GLY A 201 22.74 45.98 -35.04
N GLN A 202 21.74 46.62 -35.65
CA GLN A 202 21.76 47.38 -36.92
C GLN A 202 22.54 46.89 -38.16
N THR A 203 21.74 46.68 -39.23
CA THR A 203 21.88 47.18 -40.63
C THR A 203 23.12 46.84 -41.49
N GLU A 204 22.93 46.18 -42.64
CA GLU A 204 22.82 46.79 -43.99
C GLU A 204 22.92 45.74 -45.13
N SER A 205 22.10 45.91 -46.17
CA SER A 205 22.37 45.80 -47.62
C SER A 205 23.39 44.77 -48.17
N CYS A 206 22.97 43.90 -49.09
CA CYS A 206 23.09 44.11 -50.56
C CYS A 206 22.75 42.84 -51.35
N ALA A 207 22.32 43.02 -52.60
CA ALA A 207 21.79 42.03 -53.53
C ALA A 207 22.85 41.32 -54.39
N CYS A 208 22.51 40.09 -54.80
CA CYS A 208 22.56 39.47 -56.14
C CYS A 208 22.78 37.97 -56.04
#